data_AF-A0AAD5L871-F1
#
_entry.id   AF-A0AAD5L871-F1
#
_cell.length_a   1.000
_cell.length_b   1.000
_cell.length_c   1.000
_cell.angle_alpha   90.00
_cell.angle_beta   90.00
_cell.angle_gamma   90.00
#
_symmetry.space_group_name_H-M   'P 1'
#
loop_
_entity.id
_entity.type
_entity.pdbx_description
1 polymer ?
#
loop_
_entity_poly.entity_id
_entity_poly.type
_entity_poly.pdbx_seq_one_letter_code
_entity_poly.pdbx_strand_id
1 'polypeptide(L)'
;MHLKTKEIAGYILDGISTSSGSDLKNFEYFSSWDPDYDEVGQLFLAQCDKNVDDCGKYFKSGGGLAATLRSVVQKLSQPSSRCGSAMRRAYSAKYEGVGDAIKPDMLTRQILGGFLASEYRRNLIPALTYRLNRCNSDDEKVVEHMMNIMLEDSPSSEEDYFSSDLLYKLIVYSEFWEEPAPSEEVMLARFMNTTLSSGSFTEVETYCIFSKNTTAACADFAKEAKYDASPIIYKKDKYWNVAAKPDATRHARHDLDDAALG
;
A
#
# COMPACT_ATOMS: atom_id res chain seq x y z
N MET A 1 -27.21 9.85 -0.34
CA MET A 1 -26.11 9.44 0.58
C MET A 1 -26.52 8.16 1.29
N HIS A 2 -25.57 7.24 1.55
CA HIS A 2 -25.83 5.89 2.11
C HIS A 2 -26.67 5.92 3.39
N LEU A 3 -26.50 6.98 4.19
CA LEU A 3 -27.27 7.22 5.40
C LEU A 3 -28.31 8.31 5.07
N LYS A 4 -29.53 7.93 4.70
CA LYS A 4 -30.65 8.87 4.48
C LYS A 4 -31.17 9.47 5.80
N THR A 5 -30.27 9.97 6.63
CA THR A 5 -30.60 10.57 7.93
C THR A 5 -31.07 12.01 7.70
N LYS A 6 -32.07 12.43 8.45
CA LYS A 6 -32.52 13.84 8.45
C LYS A 6 -31.74 14.67 9.46
N GLU A 7 -31.04 13.99 10.36
CA GLU A 7 -30.32 14.52 11.51
C GLU A 7 -28.92 15.03 11.15
N ILE A 8 -28.30 14.49 10.10
CA ILE A 8 -26.97 14.90 9.65
C ILE A 8 -27.09 15.96 8.55
N ALA A 9 -26.55 17.16 8.82
CA ALA A 9 -26.59 18.30 7.91
C ALA A 9 -25.62 18.15 6.71
N GLY A 10 -24.53 17.41 6.88
CA GLY A 10 -23.53 17.16 5.85
C GLY A 10 -22.41 16.25 6.35
N TYR A 11 -21.52 15.82 5.44
CA TYR A 11 -20.36 14.97 5.73
C TYR A 11 -19.15 15.54 5.01
N ILE A 12 -17.99 15.47 5.66
CA ILE A 12 -16.69 15.57 5.00
C ILE A 12 -16.10 14.17 5.05
N LEU A 13 -15.76 13.63 3.89
CA LEU A 13 -15.14 12.33 3.76
C LEU A 13 -13.73 12.55 3.22
N ASP A 14 -12.73 12.31 4.05
CA ASP A 14 -11.31 12.42 3.70
C ASP A 14 -10.68 11.02 3.71
N GLY A 15 -9.90 10.69 2.68
CA GLY A 15 -9.28 9.37 2.53
C GLY A 15 -10.28 8.23 2.28
N ILE A 16 -11.27 8.43 1.42
CA ILE A 16 -12.25 7.37 1.10
C ILE A 16 -11.62 6.24 0.29
N SER A 17 -11.87 5.00 0.69
CA SER A 17 -11.79 3.84 -0.21
C SER A 17 -13.23 3.45 -0.56
N THR A 18 -13.69 3.84 -1.74
CA THR A 18 -15.05 3.53 -2.19
C THR A 18 -15.05 3.02 -3.61
N SER A 19 -15.76 1.92 -3.78
CA SER A 19 -16.05 1.28 -5.06
C SER A 19 -17.56 1.23 -5.31
N SER A 20 -18.34 2.09 -4.63
CA SER A 20 -19.79 1.93 -4.57
C SER A 20 -20.45 2.03 -5.95
N GLY A 21 -21.02 0.92 -6.41
CA GLY A 21 -21.70 0.82 -7.70
C GLY A 21 -20.76 0.68 -8.90
N SER A 22 -19.47 0.42 -8.68
CA SER A 22 -18.54 0.10 -9.76
C SER A 22 -18.83 -1.30 -10.31
N ASP A 23 -18.59 -1.47 -11.62
CA ASP A 23 -18.46 -2.79 -12.22
C ASP A 23 -17.37 -3.57 -11.48
N LEU A 24 -17.57 -4.86 -11.21
CA LEU A 24 -16.61 -5.69 -10.48
C LEU A 24 -15.22 -5.70 -11.12
N LYS A 25 -15.10 -5.46 -12.42
CA LYS A 25 -13.80 -5.34 -13.10
C LYS A 25 -13.03 -4.06 -12.76
N ASN A 26 -13.74 -3.04 -12.26
CA ASN A 26 -13.22 -1.73 -11.87
C ASN A 26 -13.43 -1.50 -10.36
N PHE A 27 -13.70 -2.56 -9.60
CA PHE A 27 -13.88 -2.47 -8.17
C PHE A 27 -12.50 -2.39 -7.51
N GLU A 28 -12.34 -1.47 -6.58
CA GLU A 28 -11.12 -1.31 -5.78
C GLU A 28 -11.01 -2.50 -4.82
N TYR A 29 -10.19 -3.49 -5.17
CA TYR A 29 -9.92 -4.61 -4.29
C TYR A 29 -8.62 -4.39 -3.52
N PHE A 30 -8.62 -4.74 -2.25
CA PHE A 30 -7.40 -4.74 -1.46
C PHE A 30 -6.35 -5.72 -2.01
N SER A 31 -6.79 -6.77 -2.70
CA SER A 31 -5.87 -7.70 -3.39
C SER A 31 -5.26 -7.13 -4.69
N SER A 32 -5.74 -5.99 -5.21
CA SER A 32 -5.08 -5.22 -6.28
C SER A 32 -4.27 -4.03 -5.76
N TRP A 33 -4.22 -3.82 -4.44
CA TRP A 33 -3.71 -2.60 -3.82
C TRP A 33 -2.27 -2.25 -4.20
N ASP A 34 -1.37 -3.22 -4.38
CA ASP A 34 0.03 -2.91 -4.70
C ASP A 34 0.22 -2.22 -6.06
N PRO A 35 -0.35 -2.73 -7.18
CA PRO A 35 -0.42 -2.00 -8.44
C PRO A 35 -1.05 -0.60 -8.34
N ASP A 36 -2.18 -0.49 -7.63
CA ASP A 36 -2.93 0.78 -7.49
C ASP A 36 -2.09 1.81 -6.71
N TYR A 37 -1.38 1.35 -5.67
CA TYR A 37 -0.44 2.13 -4.88
C TYR A 37 0.76 2.61 -5.72
N ASP A 38 1.31 1.72 -6.56
CA ASP A 38 2.45 2.05 -7.42
C ASP A 38 2.06 3.04 -8.51
N GLU A 39 0.81 3.04 -9.01
CA GLU A 39 0.34 4.05 -9.96
C GLU A 39 0.48 5.46 -9.40
N VAL A 40 0.01 5.70 -8.17
CA VAL A 40 0.22 6.96 -7.45
C VAL A 40 1.71 7.24 -7.26
N GLY A 41 2.48 6.20 -6.95
CA GLY A 41 3.93 6.24 -6.90
C GLY A 41 4.57 6.75 -8.19
N GLN A 42 4.20 6.21 -9.35
CA GLN A 42 4.74 6.62 -10.65
C GLN A 42 4.42 8.09 -10.95
N LEU A 43 3.23 8.57 -10.59
CA LEU A 43 2.87 9.99 -10.73
C LEU A 43 3.78 10.89 -9.87
N PHE A 44 4.06 10.48 -8.63
CA PHE A 44 5.00 11.19 -7.75
C PHE A 44 6.41 11.21 -8.35
N LEU A 45 6.92 10.06 -8.83
CA LEU A 45 8.25 9.98 -9.43
C LEU A 45 8.35 10.84 -10.70
N ALA A 46 7.32 10.86 -11.54
CA ALA A 46 7.26 11.70 -12.74
C ALA A 46 7.26 13.20 -12.40
N GLN A 47 6.75 13.60 -11.22
CA GLN A 47 6.78 14.99 -10.79
C GLN A 47 8.21 15.47 -10.50
N CYS A 48 9.08 14.60 -9.98
CA CYS A 48 10.51 14.89 -9.84
C CYS A 48 11.15 15.23 -11.20
N ASP A 49 10.84 14.42 -12.22
CA ASP A 49 11.43 14.58 -13.56
C ASP A 49 10.98 15.89 -14.24
N LYS A 50 9.76 16.36 -13.95
CA LYS A 50 9.26 17.67 -14.42
C LYS A 50 9.94 18.84 -13.73
N ASN A 51 10.35 18.71 -12.47
CA ASN A 51 11.13 19.72 -11.77
C ASN A 51 12.63 19.55 -12.08
N VAL A 52 13.01 19.97 -13.30
CA VAL A 52 14.35 19.74 -13.86
C VAL A 52 15.45 20.40 -13.04
N ASP A 53 15.21 21.58 -12.47
CA ASP A 53 16.25 22.36 -11.79
C ASP A 53 16.49 21.94 -10.34
N ASP A 54 15.50 21.31 -9.69
CA ASP A 54 15.64 20.81 -8.32
C ASP A 54 15.90 19.31 -8.29
N CYS A 55 14.95 18.50 -8.75
CA CYS A 55 14.96 17.05 -8.57
C CYS A 55 15.46 16.31 -9.83
N GLY A 56 14.88 16.63 -10.99
CA GLY A 56 15.15 15.94 -12.26
C GLY A 56 16.61 16.02 -12.70
N LYS A 57 17.36 17.06 -12.30
CA LYS A 57 18.80 17.19 -12.63
C LYS A 57 19.65 16.01 -12.18
N TYR A 58 19.24 15.29 -11.13
CA TYR A 58 19.99 14.16 -10.60
C TYR A 58 19.76 12.85 -11.36
N PHE A 59 18.76 12.78 -12.24
CA PHE A 59 18.32 11.54 -12.91
C PHE A 59 18.36 11.61 -14.45
N LYS A 60 19.00 12.64 -15.01
CA LYS A 60 19.11 12.87 -16.46
C LYS A 60 19.71 11.68 -17.22
N SER A 61 20.74 11.03 -16.65
CA SER A 61 21.44 9.91 -17.28
C SER A 61 20.70 8.57 -17.18
N GLY A 62 19.72 8.46 -16.28
CA GLY A 62 19.00 7.22 -15.98
C GLY A 62 17.64 7.09 -16.67
N GLY A 63 17.26 8.04 -17.53
CA GLY A 63 15.92 8.09 -18.12
C GLY A 63 14.83 8.55 -17.14
N GLY A 64 15.21 9.33 -16.12
CA GLY A 64 14.31 9.83 -15.08
C GLY A 64 14.37 9.04 -13.77
N LEU A 65 13.72 9.56 -12.73
CA LEU A 65 13.71 8.98 -11.40
C LEU A 65 13.06 7.59 -11.40
N ALA A 66 11.93 7.40 -12.09
CA ALA A 66 11.23 6.12 -12.14
C ALA A 66 12.10 5.00 -12.78
N ALA A 67 12.77 5.30 -13.88
CA ALA A 67 13.68 4.36 -14.53
C ALA A 67 14.92 4.06 -13.66
N THR A 68 15.44 5.08 -12.97
CA THR A 68 16.53 4.92 -12.00
C THR A 68 16.11 4.01 -10.85
N LEU A 69 14.92 4.21 -10.27
CA LEU A 69 14.41 3.37 -9.18
C LEU A 69 14.22 1.92 -9.61
N ARG A 70 13.69 1.68 -10.82
CA ARG A 70 13.63 0.33 -11.41
C ARG A 70 15.00 -0.34 -11.50
N SER A 71 16.03 0.40 -11.91
CA SER A 71 17.41 -0.12 -11.92
C SER A 71 17.93 -0.39 -10.51
N VAL A 72 17.60 0.46 -9.52
CA VAL A 72 17.98 0.26 -8.12
C VAL A 72 17.39 -1.04 -7.56
N VAL A 73 16.08 -1.27 -7.70
CA VAL A 73 15.46 -2.51 -7.17
C VAL A 73 16.03 -3.75 -7.85
N GLN A 74 16.33 -3.69 -9.16
CA GLN A 74 17.00 -4.79 -9.87
C GLN A 74 18.43 -5.04 -9.38
N LYS A 75 19.20 -3.98 -9.06
CA LYS A 75 20.54 -4.12 -8.47
C LYS A 75 20.46 -4.72 -7.08
N LEU A 76 19.49 -4.31 -6.26
CA LEU A 76 19.31 -4.78 -4.89
C LEU A 76 18.91 -6.25 -4.79
N SER A 77 18.26 -6.82 -5.82
CA SER A 77 17.95 -8.24 -5.87
C SER A 77 19.18 -9.12 -6.12
N GLN A 78 20.29 -8.55 -6.59
CA GLN A 78 21.53 -9.28 -6.83
C GLN A 78 22.28 -9.57 -5.52
N PRO A 79 22.79 -10.80 -5.31
CA PRO A 79 23.60 -11.14 -4.14
C PRO A 79 24.86 -10.27 -4.00
N SER A 80 25.38 -9.74 -5.10
CA SER A 80 26.58 -8.89 -5.14
C SER A 80 26.33 -7.42 -4.79
N SER A 81 25.08 -7.04 -4.50
CA SER A 81 24.75 -5.66 -4.18
C SER A 81 25.42 -5.22 -2.87
N ARG A 82 26.24 -4.15 -2.94
CA ARG A 82 26.87 -3.55 -1.76
C ARG A 82 25.83 -2.97 -0.80
N CYS A 83 24.90 -2.17 -1.31
CA CYS A 83 23.83 -1.60 -0.49
C CYS A 83 22.83 -2.67 -0.05
N GLY A 84 22.61 -3.71 -0.86
CA GLY A 84 21.84 -4.88 -0.43
C GLY A 84 22.50 -5.60 0.75
N SER A 85 23.82 -5.80 0.69
CA SER A 85 24.61 -6.32 1.81
C SER A 85 24.53 -5.41 3.04
N ALA A 86 24.59 -4.09 2.85
CA ALA A 86 24.44 -3.10 3.92
C ALA A 86 23.09 -3.22 4.64
N MET A 87 21.99 -3.37 3.88
CA MET A 87 20.66 -3.60 4.46
C MET A 87 20.60 -4.90 5.27
N ARG A 88 21.16 -6.00 4.75
CA ARG A 88 21.21 -7.28 5.47
C ARG A 88 22.03 -7.18 6.76
N ARG A 89 23.18 -6.49 6.73
CA ARG A 89 24.01 -6.26 7.92
C ARG A 89 23.24 -5.52 9.01
N ALA A 90 22.58 -4.42 8.66
CA ALA A 90 21.77 -3.65 9.61
C ALA A 90 20.63 -4.51 10.20
N TYR A 91 19.95 -5.28 9.36
CA TYR A 91 18.88 -6.16 9.82
C TYR A 91 19.39 -7.26 10.76
N SER A 92 20.47 -7.96 10.38
CA SER A 92 21.11 -9.00 11.19
C SER A 92 21.65 -8.47 12.52
N ALA A 93 22.04 -7.20 12.58
CA ALA A 93 22.51 -6.58 13.81
C ALA A 93 21.39 -6.40 14.84
N LYS A 94 20.13 -6.26 14.39
CA LYS A 94 18.96 -6.14 15.28
C LYS A 94 18.26 -7.47 15.52
N TYR A 95 18.19 -8.35 14.52
CA TYR A 95 17.49 -9.62 14.61
C TYR A 95 18.44 -10.78 14.24
N GLU A 96 18.81 -11.59 15.23
CA GLU A 96 19.72 -12.72 15.03
C GLU A 96 19.13 -13.77 14.07
N GLY A 97 19.94 -14.26 13.14
CA GLY A 97 19.61 -15.42 12.30
C GLY A 97 18.66 -15.19 11.13
N VAL A 98 18.25 -13.94 10.84
CA VAL A 98 17.23 -13.63 9.80
C VAL A 98 17.74 -12.78 8.62
N GLY A 99 19.00 -12.35 8.61
CA GLY A 99 19.54 -11.49 7.54
C GLY A 99 19.47 -12.08 6.13
N ASP A 100 19.62 -13.40 5.99
CA ASP A 100 19.56 -14.08 4.68
C ASP A 100 18.13 -14.28 4.17
N ALA A 101 17.12 -14.18 5.06
CA ALA A 101 15.71 -14.18 4.67
C ALA A 101 15.28 -12.83 4.07
N ILE A 102 16.04 -11.76 4.32
CA ILE A 102 15.75 -10.43 3.78
C ILE A 102 16.04 -10.39 2.29
N LYS A 103 15.05 -9.96 1.51
CA LYS A 103 15.16 -9.59 0.10
C LYS A 103 15.27 -8.06 0.01
N PRO A 104 16.47 -7.47 -0.19
CA PRO A 104 16.67 -6.03 -0.10
C PRO A 104 15.83 -5.23 -1.11
N ASP A 105 15.57 -5.80 -2.28
CA ASP A 105 14.70 -5.22 -3.30
C ASP A 105 13.24 -5.16 -2.83
N MET A 106 12.70 -6.25 -2.27
CA MET A 106 11.34 -6.28 -1.73
C MET A 106 11.18 -5.29 -0.57
N LEU A 107 12.14 -5.30 0.37
CA LEU A 107 12.14 -4.40 1.51
C LEU A 107 12.21 -2.93 1.07
N THR A 108 13.03 -2.62 0.06
CA THR A 108 13.12 -1.24 -0.47
C THR A 108 11.80 -0.76 -1.07
N ARG A 109 11.06 -1.63 -1.77
CA ARG A 109 9.72 -1.28 -2.30
C ARG A 109 8.76 -0.86 -1.19
N GLN A 110 8.76 -1.62 -0.09
CA GLN A 110 7.91 -1.37 1.08
C GLN A 110 8.32 -0.12 1.84
N ILE A 111 9.62 0.07 2.07
CA ILE A 111 10.18 1.27 2.72
C ILE A 111 9.76 2.53 1.95
N LEU A 112 9.98 2.53 0.64
CA LEU A 112 9.67 3.68 -0.19
C LEU A 112 8.16 3.88 -0.36
N GLY A 113 7.38 2.79 -0.38
CA GLY A 113 5.92 2.85 -0.29
C GLY A 113 5.46 3.55 0.99
N GLY A 114 5.97 3.13 2.15
CA GLY A 114 5.68 3.79 3.43
C GLY A 114 6.14 5.25 3.50
N PHE A 115 7.17 5.64 2.73
CA PHE A 115 7.55 7.04 2.59
C PHE A 115 6.55 7.81 1.74
N LEU A 116 6.00 7.22 0.68
CA LEU A 116 5.00 7.85 -0.20
C LEU A 116 3.74 8.25 0.58
N ALA A 117 3.24 7.38 1.46
CA ALA A 117 2.10 7.67 2.34
C ALA A 117 2.37 8.80 3.36
N SER A 118 3.63 9.16 3.60
CA SER A 118 3.99 10.17 4.58
C SER A 118 4.28 11.51 3.91
N GLU A 119 3.53 12.54 4.28
CA GLU A 119 3.77 13.90 3.82
C GLU A 119 5.22 14.37 4.06
N TYR A 120 5.79 13.99 5.21
CA TYR A 120 7.13 14.38 5.61
C TYR A 120 8.23 13.56 4.92
N ARG A 121 7.98 12.26 4.65
CA ARG A 121 9.02 11.34 4.15
C ARG A 121 9.02 11.16 2.65
N ARG A 122 7.93 11.44 1.92
CA ARG A 122 7.88 11.27 0.45
C ARG A 122 8.99 12.02 -0.29
N ASN A 123 9.41 13.17 0.22
CA ASN A 123 10.51 13.96 -0.35
C ASN A 123 11.89 13.29 -0.21
N LEU A 124 12.03 12.24 0.61
CA LEU A 124 13.26 11.47 0.74
C LEU A 124 13.41 10.41 -0.36
N ILE A 125 12.32 10.04 -1.06
CA ILE A 125 12.33 9.00 -2.10
C ILE A 125 13.37 9.30 -3.20
N PRO A 126 13.43 10.52 -3.79
CA PRO A 126 14.44 10.81 -4.80
C PRO A 126 15.87 10.76 -4.23
N ALA A 127 16.10 11.35 -3.05
CA ALA A 127 17.41 11.40 -2.43
C ALA A 127 17.95 9.99 -2.11
N LEU A 128 17.10 9.12 -1.58
CA LEU A 128 17.46 7.74 -1.28
C LEU A 128 17.68 6.93 -2.56
N THR A 129 16.84 7.09 -3.58
CA THR A 129 17.02 6.45 -4.89
C THR A 129 18.36 6.84 -5.51
N TYR A 130 18.74 8.12 -5.44
CA TYR A 130 20.03 8.59 -5.94
C TYR A 130 21.21 7.92 -5.22
N ARG A 131 21.16 7.84 -3.89
CA ARG A 131 22.20 7.19 -3.07
C ARG A 131 22.29 5.70 -3.33
N LEU A 132 21.16 5.00 -3.40
CA LEU A 132 21.10 3.57 -3.71
C LEU A 132 21.62 3.26 -5.12
N ASN A 133 21.38 4.16 -6.09
CA ASN A 133 21.88 3.98 -7.45
C ASN A 133 23.41 4.13 -7.53
N ARG A 134 23.98 5.08 -6.76
CA ARG A 134 25.42 5.34 -6.68
C ARG A 134 26.16 4.30 -5.84
N CYS A 135 25.59 3.95 -4.69
CA CYS A 135 26.04 2.93 -3.75
C CYS A 135 27.57 2.87 -3.50
N ASN A 136 28.17 4.01 -3.13
CA ASN A 136 29.55 4.02 -2.67
C ASN A 136 29.63 3.71 -1.16
N SER A 137 30.84 3.71 -0.59
CA SER A 137 31.05 3.38 0.84
C SER A 137 30.34 4.32 1.82
N ASP A 138 30.11 5.57 1.43
CA ASP A 138 29.36 6.50 2.29
C ASP A 138 27.84 6.30 2.14
N ASP A 139 27.37 5.89 0.97
CA ASP A 139 25.97 5.50 0.78
C ASP A 139 25.61 4.24 1.57
N GLU A 140 26.52 3.25 1.67
CA GLU A 140 26.31 2.07 2.52
C GLU A 140 26.04 2.46 3.98
N LYS A 141 26.81 3.43 4.52
CA LYS A 141 26.61 3.92 5.90
C LYS A 141 25.25 4.63 6.05
N VAL A 142 24.84 5.40 5.05
CA VAL A 142 23.53 6.06 5.05
C VAL A 142 22.40 5.02 5.01
N VAL A 143 22.55 3.98 4.20
CA VAL A 143 21.58 2.87 4.11
C VAL A 143 21.50 2.10 5.42
N GLU A 144 22.64 1.77 6.05
CA GLU A 144 22.67 1.12 7.36
C GLU A 144 21.99 1.99 8.43
N HIS A 145 22.31 3.29 8.46
CA HIS A 145 21.68 4.20 9.42
C HIS A 145 20.17 4.33 9.20
N MET A 146 19.72 4.44 7.95
CA MET A 146 18.30 4.44 7.62
C MET A 146 17.65 3.15 8.11
N MET A 147 18.24 1.99 7.82
CA MET A 147 17.70 0.70 8.26
C MET A 147 17.62 0.64 9.78
N ASN A 148 18.63 1.11 10.51
CA ASN A 148 18.58 1.13 11.97
C ASN A 148 17.40 1.96 12.49
N ILE A 149 17.19 3.18 11.95
CA ILE A 149 16.03 4.02 12.32
C ILE A 149 14.71 3.33 11.96
N MET A 150 14.64 2.70 10.78
CA MET A 150 13.40 2.06 10.32
C MET A 150 13.04 0.81 11.10
N LEU A 151 14.05 0.13 11.65
CA LEU A 151 13.84 -1.04 12.46
C LEU A 151 13.63 -0.67 13.93
N GLU A 152 13.89 0.57 14.38
CA GLU A 152 13.60 1.02 15.74
C GLU A 152 12.11 0.88 16.07
N ASP A 153 11.82 0.36 17.26
CA ASP A 153 10.44 0.22 17.71
C ASP A 153 9.88 1.61 17.99
N SER A 154 8.80 1.97 17.29
CA SER A 154 8.08 3.20 17.62
C SER A 154 7.35 2.99 18.94
N PRO A 155 7.41 3.97 19.87
CA PRO A 155 6.61 3.89 21.09
C PRO A 155 5.13 3.80 20.71
N SER A 156 4.38 2.98 21.45
CA SER A 156 2.94 2.84 21.21
C SER A 156 2.27 4.20 21.32
N SER A 157 1.45 4.55 20.33
CA SER A 157 0.68 5.78 20.30
C SER A 157 -0.68 5.60 20.96
N GLU A 158 -1.37 6.69 21.31
CA GLU A 158 -2.76 6.60 21.75
C GLU A 158 -3.69 6.07 20.64
N GLU A 159 -3.33 6.28 19.37
CA GLU A 159 -4.08 5.78 18.21
C GLU A 159 -4.07 4.25 18.13
N ASP A 160 -3.01 3.61 18.64
CA ASP A 160 -2.88 2.16 18.64
C ASP A 160 -4.02 1.49 19.43
N TYR A 161 -4.52 2.14 20.48
CA TYR A 161 -5.67 1.66 21.27
C TYR A 161 -6.98 1.64 20.48
N PHE A 162 -7.10 2.48 19.45
CA PHE A 162 -8.26 2.53 18.58
C PHE A 162 -8.11 1.67 17.32
N SER A 163 -6.93 1.08 17.12
CA SER A 163 -6.66 0.16 16.02
C SER A 163 -7.10 -1.26 16.38
N SER A 164 -7.79 -1.95 15.45
CA SER A 164 -8.14 -3.36 15.60
C SER A 164 -7.83 -4.08 14.30
N ASP A 165 -6.69 -4.78 14.28
CA ASP A 165 -6.26 -5.59 13.13
C ASP A 165 -7.31 -6.68 12.79
N LEU A 166 -7.92 -7.29 13.81
CA LEU A 166 -9.00 -8.26 13.63
C LEU A 166 -10.20 -7.65 12.90
N LEU A 167 -10.68 -6.48 13.33
CA LEU A 167 -11.81 -5.80 12.69
C LEU A 167 -11.45 -5.35 11.28
N TYR A 168 -10.26 -4.79 11.10
CA TYR A 168 -9.74 -4.38 9.79
C TYR A 168 -9.74 -5.55 8.81
N LYS A 169 -9.14 -6.69 9.18
CA LYS A 169 -9.09 -7.90 8.35
C LYS A 169 -10.46 -8.49 8.09
N LEU A 170 -11.34 -8.50 9.10
CA LEU A 170 -12.72 -8.96 8.92
C LEU A 170 -13.43 -8.16 7.80
N ILE A 171 -13.28 -6.83 7.78
CA ILE A 171 -13.87 -5.96 6.75
C ILE A 171 -13.19 -6.19 5.40
N VAL A 172 -11.85 -6.10 5.35
CA VAL A 172 -11.07 -6.23 4.10
C VAL A 172 -11.34 -7.56 3.41
N TYR A 173 -11.28 -8.68 4.15
CA TYR A 173 -11.48 -10.00 3.57
C TYR A 173 -12.93 -10.27 3.15
N SER A 174 -13.91 -9.64 3.82
CA SER A 174 -15.33 -9.84 3.49
C SER A 174 -15.79 -8.94 2.33
N GLU A 175 -15.24 -7.73 2.21
CA GLU A 175 -15.77 -6.71 1.29
C GLU A 175 -14.83 -6.33 0.15
N PHE A 176 -13.52 -6.41 0.36
CA PHE A 176 -12.50 -5.85 -0.53
C PHE A 176 -11.53 -6.90 -1.08
N TRP A 177 -11.72 -8.19 -0.80
CA TRP A 177 -10.92 -9.24 -1.43
C TRP A 177 -11.56 -9.74 -2.72
N GLU A 178 -10.74 -9.98 -3.75
CA GLU A 178 -11.20 -10.52 -5.03
C GLU A 178 -11.85 -11.91 -4.86
N GLU A 179 -12.95 -12.13 -5.58
CA GLU A 179 -13.59 -13.43 -5.72
C GLU A 179 -13.71 -13.79 -7.21
N PRO A 180 -13.10 -14.89 -7.69
CA PRO A 180 -12.29 -15.86 -6.95
C PRO A 180 -10.98 -15.27 -6.41
N ALA A 181 -10.51 -15.81 -5.28
CA ALA A 181 -9.30 -15.34 -4.60
C ALA A 181 -8.04 -15.54 -5.47
N PRO A 182 -7.17 -14.53 -5.57
CA PRO A 182 -5.86 -14.69 -6.20
C PRO A 182 -4.96 -15.59 -5.35
N SER A 183 -4.06 -16.35 -6.00
CA SER A 183 -3.05 -17.13 -5.30
C SER A 183 -1.91 -16.26 -4.78
N GLU A 184 -1.08 -16.83 -3.90
CA GLU A 184 0.12 -16.15 -3.41
C GLU A 184 1.06 -15.77 -4.55
N GLU A 185 1.22 -16.60 -5.58
CA GLU A 185 2.05 -16.29 -6.74
C GLU A 185 1.52 -15.10 -7.54
N VAL A 186 0.19 -14.99 -7.70
CA VAL A 186 -0.43 -13.84 -8.38
C VAL A 186 -0.18 -12.56 -7.59
N MET A 187 -0.39 -12.61 -6.27
CA MET A 187 -0.17 -11.47 -5.39
C MET A 187 1.30 -11.05 -5.33
N LEU A 188 2.22 -12.00 -5.22
CA LEU A 188 3.65 -11.76 -5.26
C LEU A 188 4.08 -11.19 -6.62
N ALA A 189 3.53 -11.69 -7.74
CA ALA A 189 3.81 -11.14 -9.07
C ALA A 189 3.35 -9.68 -9.20
N ARG A 190 2.15 -9.35 -8.69
CA ARG A 190 1.64 -7.97 -8.62
C ARG A 190 2.61 -7.08 -7.84
N PHE A 191 3.01 -7.50 -6.64
CA PHE A 191 4.00 -6.81 -5.82
C PHE A 191 5.33 -6.60 -6.55
N MET A 192 5.90 -7.64 -7.13
CA MET A 192 7.22 -7.59 -7.77
C MET A 192 7.25 -6.71 -9.03
N ASN A 193 6.09 -6.47 -9.65
CA ASN A 193 5.95 -5.61 -10.82
C ASN A 193 5.84 -4.10 -10.49
N THR A 194 5.78 -3.73 -9.21
CA THR A 194 5.74 -2.32 -8.77
C THR A 194 7.15 -1.72 -8.69
N THR A 195 7.29 -0.52 -8.12
CA THR A 195 8.54 0.03 -7.54
C THR A 195 8.34 0.60 -6.13
N LEU A 196 7.12 1.03 -5.83
CA LEU A 196 6.64 1.59 -4.57
C LEU A 196 5.40 0.80 -4.19
N SER A 197 5.38 0.14 -3.04
CA SER A 197 4.29 -0.76 -2.69
C SER A 197 4.13 -0.89 -1.19
N SER A 198 2.94 -1.28 -0.75
CA SER A 198 2.65 -1.55 0.67
C SER A 198 3.02 -2.99 1.09
N GLY A 199 3.02 -3.94 0.15
CA GLY A 199 3.30 -5.35 0.41
C GLY A 199 2.05 -6.18 0.71
N SER A 200 0.92 -5.87 0.07
CA SER A 200 -0.37 -6.55 0.26
C SER A 200 -0.33 -8.07 0.05
N PHE A 201 0.68 -8.58 -0.67
CA PHE A 201 0.87 -10.02 -0.90
C PHE A 201 0.99 -10.85 0.39
N THR A 202 1.41 -10.24 1.51
CA THR A 202 1.52 -10.93 2.81
C THR A 202 0.15 -11.30 3.40
N GLU A 203 -0.94 -10.77 2.87
CA GLU A 203 -2.29 -11.01 3.40
C GLU A 203 -2.93 -12.32 2.92
N VAL A 204 -2.36 -12.99 1.92
CA VAL A 204 -2.97 -14.19 1.30
C VAL A 204 -3.17 -15.31 2.31
N GLU A 205 -2.13 -15.64 3.08
CA GLU A 205 -2.18 -16.67 4.13
C GLU A 205 -3.31 -16.37 5.12
N THR A 206 -3.33 -15.15 5.66
CA THR A 206 -4.29 -14.77 6.70
C THR A 206 -5.72 -14.73 6.14
N TYR A 207 -5.91 -14.25 4.91
CA TYR A 207 -7.18 -14.33 4.20
C TYR A 207 -7.67 -15.77 4.08
N CYS A 208 -6.81 -16.69 3.63
CA CYS A 208 -7.17 -18.10 3.42
C CYS A 208 -7.56 -18.78 4.74
N ILE A 209 -6.83 -18.51 5.82
CA ILE A 209 -7.14 -19.01 7.17
C ILE A 209 -8.48 -18.45 7.67
N PHE A 210 -8.70 -17.13 7.56
CA PHE A 210 -9.90 -16.47 8.06
C PHE A 210 -11.15 -16.93 7.29
N SER A 211 -11.08 -16.94 5.96
CA SER A 211 -12.19 -17.29 5.09
C SER A 211 -12.50 -18.79 5.06
N LYS A 212 -11.53 -19.63 5.45
CA LYS A 212 -11.55 -21.10 5.20
C LYS A 212 -11.87 -21.44 3.74
N ASN A 213 -11.41 -20.60 2.82
CA ASN A 213 -11.66 -20.77 1.39
C ASN A 213 -10.98 -22.06 0.89
N THR A 214 -11.72 -22.86 0.13
CA THR A 214 -11.28 -24.20 -0.34
C THR A 214 -10.82 -24.21 -1.81
N THR A 215 -10.70 -23.03 -2.43
CA THR A 215 -10.17 -22.91 -3.79
C THR A 215 -8.68 -23.27 -3.83
N ALA A 216 -8.18 -23.54 -5.05
CA ALA A 216 -6.76 -23.87 -5.26
C ALA A 216 -5.80 -22.78 -4.73
N ALA A 217 -6.22 -21.50 -4.76
CA ALA A 217 -5.44 -20.38 -4.25
C ALA A 217 -5.15 -20.47 -2.74
N CYS A 218 -5.94 -21.22 -1.97
CA CYS A 218 -5.80 -21.38 -0.53
C CYS A 218 -5.40 -22.80 -0.10
N ALA A 219 -5.01 -23.66 -1.06
CA ALA A 219 -4.71 -25.06 -0.77
C ALA A 219 -3.55 -25.25 0.21
N ASP A 220 -2.52 -24.40 0.11
CA ASP A 220 -1.32 -24.49 0.95
C ASP A 220 -1.59 -24.12 2.42
N PHE A 221 -2.64 -23.33 2.68
CA PHE A 221 -3.05 -22.88 4.01
C PHE A 221 -4.21 -23.70 4.61
N ALA A 222 -4.60 -24.78 3.93
CA ALA A 222 -5.77 -25.58 4.31
C ALA A 222 -5.59 -26.29 5.66
N LYS A 223 -4.37 -26.45 6.16
CA LYS A 223 -4.10 -27.07 7.46
C LYS A 223 -4.33 -26.07 8.59
N GLU A 224 -3.85 -24.85 8.43
CA GLU A 224 -3.94 -23.73 9.36
C GLU A 224 -5.40 -23.25 9.49
N ALA A 225 -6.18 -23.36 8.42
CA ALA A 225 -7.61 -23.06 8.41
C ALA A 225 -8.51 -24.04 9.22
N LYS A 226 -7.96 -25.11 9.82
CA LYS A 226 -8.72 -26.18 10.53
C LYS A 226 -9.01 -25.90 12.01
N TYR A 227 -9.21 -24.64 12.40
CA TYR A 227 -9.63 -24.30 13.77
C TYR A 227 -11.13 -24.60 14.00
N ASP A 228 -11.50 -24.92 15.23
CA ASP A 228 -12.89 -25.27 15.63
C ASP A 228 -13.77 -24.02 15.84
N ALA A 229 -13.99 -23.27 14.77
CA ALA A 229 -14.95 -22.17 14.70
C ALA A 229 -15.45 -21.96 13.28
N SER A 230 -16.48 -21.13 13.10
CA SER A 230 -16.90 -20.66 11.77
C SER A 230 -15.81 -19.77 11.13
N PRO A 231 -15.81 -19.60 9.79
CA PRO A 231 -14.96 -18.61 9.13
C PRO A 231 -15.11 -17.22 9.75
N ILE A 232 -13.99 -16.50 9.88
CA ILE A 232 -13.92 -15.13 10.42
C ILE A 232 -14.10 -14.15 9.26
N ILE A 233 -15.22 -14.29 8.55
CA ILE A 233 -15.68 -13.41 7.46
C ILE A 233 -17.21 -13.33 7.49
N TYR A 234 -17.78 -12.25 6.96
CA TYR A 234 -19.23 -12.12 6.82
C TYR A 234 -19.65 -12.08 5.36
N LYS A 235 -20.92 -12.37 5.12
CA LYS A 235 -21.51 -12.29 3.77
C LYS A 235 -21.79 -10.83 3.44
N LYS A 236 -21.40 -10.42 2.22
CA LYS A 236 -21.80 -9.16 1.59
C LYS A 236 -23.33 -9.03 1.66
N ASP A 237 -23.81 -7.90 2.16
CA ASP A 237 -25.23 -7.64 2.31
C ASP A 237 -25.83 -6.96 1.05
N LYS A 238 -27.10 -6.56 1.13
CA LYS A 238 -27.80 -5.90 0.02
C LYS A 238 -27.31 -4.47 -0.29
N TYR A 239 -26.42 -3.90 0.53
CA TYR A 239 -25.87 -2.56 0.35
C TYR A 239 -24.44 -2.60 -0.18
N TRP A 240 -23.75 -3.75 -0.10
CA TRP A 240 -22.43 -3.93 -0.67
C TRP A 240 -22.43 -3.64 -2.17
N ASN A 241 -21.45 -2.85 -2.62
CA ASN A 241 -21.31 -2.38 -4.00
C ASN A 241 -22.58 -1.70 -4.58
N VAL A 242 -23.38 -1.03 -3.74
CA VAL A 242 -24.53 -0.24 -4.20
C VAL A 242 -24.22 1.25 -4.06
N ALA A 243 -24.23 1.97 -5.19
CA ALA A 243 -24.06 3.43 -5.18
C ALA A 243 -25.19 4.11 -4.40
N ALA A 244 -24.82 5.06 -3.53
CA ALA A 244 -25.79 5.89 -2.84
C ALA A 244 -26.51 6.82 -3.83
N LYS A 245 -27.84 6.85 -3.77
CA LYS A 245 -28.63 7.85 -4.51
C LYS A 245 -28.67 9.17 -3.72
N PRO A 246 -28.23 10.30 -4.28
CA PRO A 246 -28.43 11.62 -3.66
C PRO A 246 -29.93 11.93 -3.55
N ASP A 247 -30.30 12.67 -2.52
CA ASP A 247 -31.67 13.21 -2.41
C ASP A 247 -31.74 14.50 -3.24
N ALA A 248 -32.31 14.39 -4.45
CA ALA A 248 -32.42 15.50 -5.40
C ALA A 248 -33.29 16.68 -4.89
N THR A 249 -34.01 16.51 -3.78
CA THR A 249 -34.93 17.53 -3.26
C THR A 249 -34.26 18.63 -2.42
N ARG A 250 -32.98 18.48 -2.04
CA ARG A 250 -32.25 19.49 -1.25
C ARG A 250 -31.47 20.53 -2.07
N HIS A 251 -31.19 20.29 -3.36
CA HIS A 251 -30.48 21.28 -4.19
C HIS A 251 -31.38 22.41 -4.73
N ALA A 252 -32.70 22.23 -4.75
CA ALA A 252 -33.63 23.28 -5.20
C ALA A 252 -33.81 24.44 -4.21
N ARG A 253 -33.09 24.45 -3.07
CA ARG A 253 -33.23 25.47 -2.03
C ARG A 253 -32.15 26.54 -2.01
N HIS A 254 -31.10 26.42 -2.82
CA HIS A 254 -30.09 27.48 -2.96
C HIS A 254 -30.30 28.38 -4.19
N ASP A 255 -30.98 27.90 -5.24
CA ASP A 255 -31.25 28.70 -6.44
C ASP A 255 -32.42 29.70 -6.29
N LEU A 256 -33.10 29.71 -5.13
CA LEU A 256 -34.22 30.62 -4.86
C LEU A 256 -33.83 31.84 -4.01
N ASP A 257 -32.64 31.87 -3.42
CA ASP A 257 -32.19 33.01 -2.59
C ASP A 257 -31.41 34.07 -3.39
N ASP A 258 -30.87 33.73 -4.58
CA ASP A 258 -30.19 34.69 -5.47
C ASP A 258 -31.16 35.50 -6.38
N ALA A 259 -32.46 35.13 -6.40
CA ALA A 259 -33.47 35.84 -7.19
C ALA A 259 -34.19 36.96 -6.41
N ALA A 260 -33.84 37.18 -5.13
CA ALA A 260 -34.46 38.19 -4.25
C ALA A 260 -33.57 39.42 -3.98
N LEU A 261 -32.40 39.52 -4.63
CA LEU A 261 -31.50 40.68 -4.57
C LEU A 261 -31.21 41.19 -5.99
N GLY A 262 -32.21 41.82 -6.61
CA GLY A 262 -32.12 42.52 -7.89
C GLY A 262 -33.23 43.53 -8.06
#